data_AF-A0A0Q1AXV3-F1
#
_entry.id   AF-A0A0Q1AXV3-F1
#
_cell.length_a   1.000
_cell.length_b   1.000
_cell.length_c   1.000
_cell.angle_alpha   90.00
_cell.angle_beta   90.00
_cell.angle_gamma   90.00
#
_symmetry.space_group_name_H-M   'P 1'
#
loop_
_entity.id
_entity.type
_entity.pdbx_description
1 polymer ?
#
loop_
_entity_poly.entity_id
_entity_poly.type
_entity_poly.pdbx_seq_one_letter_code
_entity_poly.pdbx_strand_id
1 'polypeptide(L)' 'MPYTWKKKVDVDETVVVLMNVLDKKPELPNWLVNTIVGAIRDSDPAMVKYFFEEVKKFAPTAMKFFEEDSTRTG' A
#
# COMPACT_ATOMS: atom_id res chain seq x y z
N MET A 1 2.01 2.21 17.83
CA MET A 1 3.06 2.61 16.89
C MET A 1 2.39 2.72 15.53
N PRO A 2 2.35 3.90 14.89
CA PRO A 2 1.92 3.94 13.49
C PRO A 2 2.87 3.06 12.67
N TYR A 3 2.29 2.24 11.79
CA TYR A 3 3.06 1.44 10.85
C TYR A 3 3.58 2.40 9.79
N THR A 4 4.89 2.62 9.76
CA THR A 4 5.54 3.61 8.90
C THR A 4 6.66 2.94 8.14
N TRP A 5 6.68 3.11 6.81
CA TRP A 5 7.73 2.59 5.95
C TRP A 5 9.00 3.45 6.09
N LYS A 6 10.09 2.82 6.53
CA LYS A 6 11.40 3.45 6.70
C LYS A 6 12.38 3.03 5.61
N LYS A 7 12.14 1.86 5.00
CA LYS A 7 12.98 1.27 3.97
C LYS A 7 12.10 0.63 2.90
N LYS A 8 12.67 0.46 1.70
CA LYS A 8 11.97 -0.19 0.58
C LYS A 8 11.45 -1.59 0.92
N VAL A 9 12.18 -2.35 1.74
CA VAL A 9 11.74 -3.69 2.18
C VAL A 9 10.40 -3.67 2.91
N ASP A 10 10.09 -2.61 3.67
CA ASP A 10 8.80 -2.50 4.38
C ASP A 10 7.64 -2.36 3.38
N VAL A 11 7.88 -1.65 2.28
CA VAL A 11 6.95 -1.49 1.16
C VAL A 11 6.83 -2.81 0.39
N ASP A 12 7.94 -3.46 0.07
CA ASP A 12 7.97 -4.72 -0.67
C ASP A 12 7.17 -5.81 0.08
N GLU A 13 7.35 -5.92 1.40
CA GLU A 13 6.57 -6.82 2.25
C GLU A 13 5.07 -6.48 2.23
N THR A 14 4.72 -5.20 2.25
CA THR A 14 3.32 -4.75 2.15
C THR A 14 2.71 -5.18 0.81
N VAL A 15 3.45 -5.04 -0.29
CA VAL A 15 2.99 -5.45 -1.63
C VAL A 15 2.80 -6.96 -1.69
N VAL A 16 3.72 -7.75 -1.12
CA VAL A 16 3.57 -9.21 -1.02
C VAL A 16 2.32 -9.59 -0.22
N VAL A 17 2.01 -8.88 0.86
CA VAL A 17 0.77 -9.10 1.62
C VAL A 17 -0.46 -8.81 0.76
N LEU A 18 -0.48 -7.70 0.01
CA LEU A 18 -1.58 -7.37 -0.90
C LEU A 18 -1.78 -8.47 -1.94
N MET A 19 -0.70 -8.93 -2.58
CA MET A 19 -0.75 -10.03 -3.56
C MET A 19 -1.34 -11.31 -2.94
N ASN A 20 -0.85 -11.71 -1.77
CA ASN A 20 -1.29 -12.93 -1.09
C ASN A 20 -2.76 -12.88 -0.65
N VAL A 21 -3.25 -11.71 -0.26
CA VAL A 21 -4.66 -11.53 0.10
C VAL A 21 -5.53 -11.56 -1.16
N LEU A 22 -5.12 -10.85 -2.21
CA LEU A 22 -5.86 -10.75 -3.46
C LEU A 22 -5.93 -12.06 -4.25
N ASP A 23 -4.89 -12.89 -4.14
CA ASP A 23 -4.88 -14.25 -4.68
C ASP A 23 -5.95 -15.15 -4.03
N LYS A 24 -6.20 -14.96 -2.72
CA LYS A 24 -7.16 -15.76 -1.96
C LYS A 24 -8.57 -15.18 -1.97
N LYS A 25 -8.70 -13.86 -2.06
CA LYS A 25 -9.97 -13.12 -1.99
C LYS A 25 -9.94 -11.94 -2.94
N PRO A 26 -11.00 -11.69 -3.72
CA PRO A 26 -11.03 -10.55 -4.65
C PRO A 26 -11.07 -9.17 -3.97
N GLU A 27 -11.12 -9.13 -2.64
CA GLU A 27 -11.27 -7.91 -1.83
C GLU A 27 -10.27 -7.86 -0.68
N LEU A 28 -9.79 -6.65 -0.36
CA LEU A 28 -8.95 -6.38 0.80
C LEU A 28 -9.82 -6.18 2.05
N PRO A 29 -9.48 -6.82 3.18
CA PRO A 29 -10.16 -6.56 4.46
C PRO A 29 -10.02 -5.09 4.89
N ASN A 30 -11.07 -4.51 5.46
CA ASN A 30 -11.08 -3.11 5.91
C ASN A 30 -9.93 -2.77 6.87
N TRP A 31 -9.55 -3.69 7.77
CA TRP A 31 -8.45 -3.46 8.71
C TRP A 31 -7.10 -3.30 7.98
N LEU A 32 -6.90 -4.03 6.88
CA LEU A 32 -5.67 -3.97 6.08
C LEU A 32 -5.60 -2.67 5.31
N VAL A 33 -6.73 -2.27 4.68
CA VAL A 33 -6.85 -0.98 3.99
C VAL A 33 -6.53 0.16 4.96
N ASN A 34 -7.16 0.19 6.14
CA ASN A 34 -6.93 1.23 7.13
C ASN A 34 -5.48 1.28 7.62
N THR A 35 -4.83 0.12 7.78
CA THR A 35 -3.42 0.03 8.20
C THR A 35 -2.49 0.60 7.13
N ILE A 36 -2.73 0.26 5.87
CA ILE A 36 -1.93 0.76 4.74
C ILE A 36 -2.18 2.25 4.50
N VAL A 37 -3.43 2.73 4.63
CA VAL A 37 -3.74 4.17 4.56
C VAL A 37 -3.03 4.94 5.67
N GLY A 38 -2.96 4.38 6.89
CA GLY A 38 -2.12 4.95 7.96
C GLY A 38 -0.66 5.04 7.56
N ALA A 39 -0.11 3.97 6.96
CA ALA A 39 1.26 3.97 6.48
C ALA A 39 1.52 4.98 5.36
N ILE A 40 0.60 5.11 4.41
CA ILE A 40 0.68 6.10 3.33
C ILE A 40 0.76 7.52 3.91
N ARG A 41 -0.01 7.81 4.97
CA ARG A 41 -0.05 9.14 5.60
C ARG A 41 1.17 9.45 6.46
N ASP A 42 1.72 8.43 7.11
CA ASP A 42 2.77 8.61 8.12
C ASP A 42 4.19 8.34 7.57
N SER A 43 4.33 7.85 6.34
CA SER A 43 5.62 7.51 5.72
C SER A 43 6.22 8.65 4.90
N ASP A 44 7.53 8.56 4.67
CA ASP A 44 8.25 9.48 3.79
C ASP A 44 7.63 9.47 2.36
N PRO A 45 7.40 10.64 1.73
CA PRO A 45 6.84 10.73 0.38
C PRO A 45 7.56 9.86 -0.66
N ALA A 46 8.88 9.66 -0.54
CA ALA A 46 9.63 8.78 -1.42
C ALA A 46 9.23 7.31 -1.27
N MET A 47 8.92 6.86 -0.05
CA MET A 47 8.42 5.50 0.21
C MET A 47 6.99 5.34 -0.28
N VAL A 48 6.15 6.37 -0.09
CA VAL A 48 4.77 6.37 -0.59
C VAL A 48 4.73 6.29 -2.12
N LYS A 49 5.58 7.08 -2.80
CA LYS A 49 5.74 6.99 -4.25
C LYS A 49 6.18 5.59 -4.69
N TYR A 50 7.19 5.04 -4.01
CA TYR A 50 7.67 3.69 -4.30
C TYR A 50 6.57 2.63 -4.10
N PHE A 51 5.75 2.76 -3.06
CA PHE A 51 4.58 1.89 -2.84
C PHE A 51 3.61 1.92 -4.02
N PHE A 52 3.20 3.09 -4.50
CA PHE A 52 2.28 3.16 -5.64
C PHE A 52 2.89 2.62 -6.93
N GLU A 53 4.19 2.80 -7.15
CA GLU A 53 4.92 2.21 -8.29
C GLU A 53 4.88 0.66 -8.24
N GLU A 54 5.17 0.08 -7.07
CA GLU A 54 5.20 -1.37 -6.89
C GLU A 54 3.79 -1.98 -6.91
N VAL A 55 2.78 -1.33 -6.29
CA VAL A 55 1.39 -1.79 -6.35
C VAL A 55 0.88 -1.79 -7.79
N LYS A 56 1.17 -0.73 -8.57
CA LYS A 56 0.79 -0.68 -9.98
C LYS A 56 1.41 -1.82 -10.80
N LYS A 57 2.62 -2.25 -10.44
CA LYS A 57 3.36 -3.30 -11.14
C LYS A 57 2.92 -4.70 -10.74
N PHE A 58 2.68 -4.95 -9.46
CA PHE A 58 2.51 -6.30 -8.91
C PHE A 58 1.10 -6.61 -8.42
N ALA A 59 0.33 -5.61 -7.98
CA ALA A 59 -1.02 -5.76 -7.47
C ALA A 59 -1.96 -4.65 -7.98
N PRO A 60 -2.11 -4.47 -9.31
CA PRO A 60 -2.82 -3.31 -9.88
C PRO A 60 -4.29 -3.23 -9.43
N THR A 61 -4.91 -4.36 -9.10
CA THR A 61 -6.27 -4.43 -8.55
C THR A 61 -6.39 -3.84 -7.14
N ALA A 62 -5.28 -3.69 -6.41
CA ALA A 62 -5.24 -3.03 -5.11
C ALA A 62 -5.31 -1.50 -5.22
N MET A 63 -4.97 -0.91 -6.38
CA MET A 63 -4.91 0.54 -6.55
C MET A 63 -6.22 1.23 -6.19
N LYS A 64 -7.36 0.65 -6.59
CA LYS A 64 -8.72 1.19 -6.33
C LYS A 64 -9.02 1.44 -4.85
N PHE A 65 -8.30 0.77 -3.94
CA PHE A 65 -8.50 0.93 -2.49
C PHE A 65 -7.72 2.12 -1.91
N PHE A 66 -6.80 2.71 -2.68
CA PHE A 66 -5.89 3.77 -2.23
C PHE A 66 -5.87 4.98 -3.19
N GLU A 67 -6.81 5.05 -4.14
CA GLU A 67 -6.88 6.11 -5.17
C GLU A 67 -6.96 7.52 -4.57
N GLU A 68 -7.77 7.73 -3.53
CA GLU A 68 -7.91 9.03 -2.87
C GLU A 68 -6.59 9.52 -2.29
N ASP A 69 -5.83 8.64 -1.61
CA ASP A 69 -4.55 9.00 -1.02
C ASP A 69 -3.42 9.13 -2.08
N SER A 70 -3.55 8.45 -3.24
CA SER A 70 -2.58 8.55 -4.35
C SER A 70 -2.51 9.95 -4.99
N THR A 71 -3.64 10.67 -5.00
CA THR A 71 -3.74 12.03 -5.57
C THR A 71 -3.24 13.12 -4.63
N ARG A 72 -3.07 12.83 -3.34
CA ARG A 72 -2.56 13.77 -2.32
C ARG A 72 -1.05 13.90 -2.29
N THR A 73 -0.33 12.94 -2.87
CA THR A 73 1.14 12.92 -2.94
C THR A 73 1.71 13.42 -4.28
N GLY A 74 0.85 13.92 -5.17
CA GLY A 74 1.22 14.53 -6.46
C GLY A 74 1.59 16.00 -6.36
#